data_AF-A0A954WGQ0-F1
#
_entry.id   AF-A0A954WGQ0-F1
#
_cell.length_a   1.000
_cell.length_b   1.000
_cell.length_c   1.000
_cell.angle_alpha   90.00
_cell.angle_beta   90.00
_cell.angle_gamma   90.00
#
_symmetry.space_group_name_H-M   'P 1'
#
loop_
_entity.id
_entity.type
_entity.pdbx_description
1 polymer ?
#
loop_
_entity_poly.entity_id
_entity_poly.type
_entity_poly.pdbx_seq_one_letter_code
_entity_poly.pdbx_strand_id
1 'polypeptide(L)'
;MSDDRYANSNLRLTGPSKWLEGAVLLALILVCALAMSANRADVDFWGHVQYGMDVLADGLPRTTTYSYTAPDYPWINHENLAELLMALGVVHLGPTGLLAIKLMLGVWIVG
;
A
#
# COMPACT_ATOMS: atom_id res chain seq x y z
N MET A 1 33.21 -63.23 3.91
CA MET A 1 33.67 -62.17 2.98
C MET A 1 32.43 -61.65 2.26
N SER A 2 31.48 -61.09 3.01
CA SER A 2 31.28 -59.65 3.30
C SER A 2 30.55 -58.90 2.19
N ASP A 3 29.26 -59.22 2.07
CA ASP A 3 28.10 -58.35 1.81
C ASP A 3 28.34 -56.97 1.15
N ASP A 4 28.23 -56.91 -0.19
CA ASP A 4 28.31 -55.68 -1.00
C ASP A 4 26.97 -54.88 -1.05
N ARG A 5 26.11 -55.04 -0.04
CA ARG A 5 24.72 -54.53 -0.05
C ARG A 5 24.52 -53.09 0.45
N TYR A 6 25.56 -52.26 0.43
CA TYR A 6 25.45 -50.81 0.66
C TYR A 6 25.62 -50.04 -0.64
N ALA A 7 24.80 -50.34 -1.64
CA ALA A 7 24.60 -49.45 -2.77
C ALA A 7 23.85 -48.21 -2.26
N ASN A 8 24.62 -47.17 -1.91
CA ASN A 8 24.12 -45.86 -1.56
C ASN A 8 23.13 -45.41 -2.64
N SER A 9 21.85 -45.47 -2.32
CA SER A 9 20.79 -44.85 -3.12
C SER A 9 21.04 -43.35 -3.07
N ASN A 10 21.76 -42.84 -4.06
CA ASN A 10 21.86 -41.42 -4.36
C ASN A 10 20.48 -40.93 -4.75
N LEU A 11 19.59 -40.77 -3.77
CA LEU A 11 18.31 -40.11 -3.93
C LEU A 11 18.65 -38.64 -4.18
N ARG A 12 18.89 -38.29 -5.44
CA ARG A 12 18.94 -36.89 -5.86
C ARG A 12 17.56 -36.35 -5.57
N LEU A 13 17.43 -35.61 -4.46
CA LEU A 13 16.29 -34.75 -4.22
C LEU A 13 16.26 -33.79 -5.42
N THR A 14 15.41 -34.09 -6.40
CA THR A 14 15.15 -33.15 -7.48
C THR A 14 14.52 -31.94 -6.83
N GLY A 15 15.08 -30.75 -7.07
CA GLY A 15 14.47 -29.51 -6.62
C GLY A 15 13.00 -29.41 -7.08
N PRO A 16 12.21 -28.53 -6.46
CA PRO A 16 10.82 -28.33 -6.83
C PRO A 16 10.68 -28.08 -8.34
N SER A 17 9.58 -28.53 -8.94
CA SER A 17 9.33 -28.27 -10.35
C SER A 17 9.16 -26.76 -10.57
N LYS A 18 9.61 -26.24 -11.73
CA LYS A 18 9.42 -24.82 -12.09
C LYS A 18 7.95 -24.38 -12.04
N TRP A 19 7.03 -25.32 -12.26
CA TRP A 19 5.59 -25.11 -12.12
C TRP A 19 5.16 -24.91 -10.67
N LEU A 20 5.70 -25.70 -9.74
CA LEU A 20 5.45 -25.53 -8.31
C LEU A 20 6.05 -24.21 -7.80
N GLU A 21 7.26 -23.86 -8.22
CA GLU A 21 7.88 -22.57 -7.91
C GLU A 21 7.01 -21.40 -8.39
N GLY A 22 6.57 -21.44 -9.65
CA GLY A 22 5.68 -20.42 -10.22
C GLY A 22 4.32 -20.34 -9.51
N ALA A 23 3.74 -21.48 -9.13
CA ALA A 23 2.49 -21.52 -8.39
C ALA A 23 2.62 -20.92 -6.98
N VAL A 24 3.73 -21.19 -6.28
CA VAL A 24 4.02 -20.61 -4.97
C VAL A 24 4.21 -19.10 -5.06
N LEU A 25 4.99 -18.62 -6.05
CA LEU A 25 5.16 -17.18 -6.28
C LEU A 25 3.84 -16.49 -6.59
N LEU A 26 3.03 -17.07 -7.48
CA LEU A 26 1.70 -16.54 -7.79
C LEU A 26 0.81 -16.49 -6.54
N ALA A 27 0.79 -17.56 -5.73
CA ALA A 27 0.01 -17.59 -4.51
C ALA A 27 0.44 -16.50 -3.53
N LEU A 28 1.75 -16.26 -3.37
CA LEU A 28 2.27 -15.17 -2.53
C LEU A 28 1.83 -13.80 -3.03
N ILE A 29 1.96 -13.54 -4.33
CA ILE A 29 1.51 -12.27 -4.95
C ILE A 29 0.01 -12.06 -4.72
N LEU A 30 -0.82 -13.09 -4.92
CA LEU A 30 -2.26 -13.00 -4.73
C LEU A 30 -2.65 -12.75 -3.26
N VAL A 31 -1.96 -13.37 -2.31
CA VAL A 31 -2.18 -13.12 -0.87
C VAL A 31 -1.81 -11.67 -0.52
N CYS A 32 -0.67 -11.18 -1.00
CA CYS A 32 -0.27 -9.78 -0.81
C CYS A 32 -1.26 -8.79 -1.46
N ALA A 33 -1.71 -9.08 -2.69
CA ALA A 33 -2.71 -8.27 -3.38
C ALA A 33 -4.04 -8.23 -2.61
N LEU A 34 -4.49 -9.35 -2.05
CA LEU A 34 -5.68 -9.42 -1.21
C LEU A 34 -5.54 -8.59 0.07
N ALA A 35 -4.37 -8.62 0.72
CA ALA A 35 -4.11 -7.79 1.89
C ALA A 35 -4.15 -6.29 1.56
N MET A 36 -3.66 -5.90 0.38
CA MET A 36 -3.66 -4.51 -0.08
C MET A 36 -5.03 -4.03 -0.60
N SER A 37 -5.95 -4.95 -0.94
CA SER A 37 -7.28 -4.61 -1.46
C SER A 37 -8.27 -4.12 -0.41
N ALA A 38 -7.89 -4.20 0.87
CA ALA A 38 -8.69 -3.69 1.97
C ALA A 38 -9.05 -2.22 1.72
N ASN A 39 -10.35 -1.97 1.47
CA ASN A 39 -10.92 -0.65 1.31
C ASN A 39 -11.15 0.01 2.67
N ARG A 40 -10.05 0.27 3.37
CA ARG A 40 -10.02 1.04 4.60
C ARG A 40 -8.91 2.07 4.47
N ALA A 41 -9.30 3.33 4.57
CA ALA A 41 -8.38 4.44 4.75
C ALA A 41 -8.15 4.66 6.24
N ASP A 42 -7.03 5.31 6.58
CA ASP A 42 -6.87 5.88 7.91
C ASP A 42 -7.99 6.90 8.17
N VAL A 43 -8.35 7.09 9.43
CA VAL A 43 -9.35 8.08 9.85
C VAL A 43 -8.88 9.51 9.59
N ASP A 44 -7.57 9.77 9.63
CA ASP A 44 -6.99 11.09 9.33
C ASP A 44 -6.97 11.43 7.83
N PHE A 45 -7.00 10.41 6.95
CA PHE A 45 -6.88 10.56 5.49
C PHE A 45 -7.88 11.56 4.93
N TRP A 46 -9.14 11.49 5.35
CA TRP A 46 -10.18 12.40 4.84
C TRP A 46 -10.01 13.82 5.36
N GLY A 47 -9.38 14.01 6.53
CA GLY A 47 -8.95 15.31 7.01
C GLY A 47 -7.90 15.92 6.11
N HIS A 48 -6.87 15.16 5.74
CA HIS A 48 -5.83 15.61 4.81
C HIS A 48 -6.37 15.92 3.41
N VAL A 49 -7.31 15.12 2.91
CA VAL A 49 -8.03 15.42 1.66
C VAL A 49 -8.77 16.76 1.78
N GLN A 50 -9.48 16.99 2.89
CA GLN A 50 -10.17 18.25 3.13
C GLN A 50 -9.22 19.44 3.19
N TYR A 51 -8.11 19.32 3.93
CA TYR A 51 -7.11 20.39 4.01
C TYR A 51 -6.52 20.72 2.64
N GLY A 52 -6.24 19.73 1.80
CA GLY A 52 -5.80 19.95 0.42
C GLY A 52 -6.86 20.63 -0.44
N MET A 53 -8.14 20.29 -0.27
CA MET A 53 -9.25 20.96 -0.98
C MET A 53 -9.38 22.43 -0.56
N ASP A 54 -9.22 22.74 0.73
CA ASP A 54 -9.24 24.11 1.22
C ASP A 54 -8.05 24.92 0.67
N VAL A 55 -6.87 24.31 0.58
CA VAL A 55 -5.70 24.96 -0.04
C VAL A 55 -5.93 25.26 -1.52
N LEU A 56 -6.60 24.36 -2.25
CA LEU A 56 -6.96 24.58 -3.66
C LEU A 56 -8.01 25.68 -3.82
N ALA A 57 -8.94 25.83 -2.86
CA ALA A 57 -10.02 26.81 -2.92
C ALA A 57 -9.59 28.20 -2.45
N ASP A 58 -8.97 28.28 -1.28
CA ASP A 58 -8.76 29.51 -0.52
C ASP A 58 -7.27 29.81 -0.26
N GLY A 59 -6.37 28.89 -0.60
CA GLY A 59 -4.93 28.99 -0.31
C GLY A 59 -4.56 28.48 1.09
N LEU A 60 -3.30 28.69 1.48
CA LEU A 60 -2.79 28.15 2.75
C LEU A 60 -3.50 28.75 3.98
N PRO A 61 -4.15 27.93 4.83
CA PRO A 61 -4.80 28.44 6.03
C PRO A 61 -3.79 28.97 7.03
N ARG A 62 -4.13 30.10 7.68
CA ARG A 62 -3.25 30.75 8.67
C ARG A 62 -3.43 30.19 10.08
N THR A 63 -4.60 29.63 10.36
CA THR A 63 -4.99 29.09 11.67
C THR A 63 -5.55 27.68 11.54
N THR A 64 -5.66 26.97 12.66
CA THR A 64 -6.18 25.59 12.72
C THR A 64 -7.70 25.54 12.50
N THR A 65 -8.15 25.66 11.25
CA THR A 65 -9.55 25.80 10.83
C THR A 65 -10.52 24.77 11.47
N TYR A 66 -10.06 23.53 11.68
CA TYR A 66 -10.89 22.44 12.20
C TYR A 66 -10.63 22.07 13.67
N SER A 67 -9.86 22.89 14.39
CA SER A 67 -9.61 22.68 15.82
C SER A 67 -10.78 23.15 16.68
N TYR A 68 -11.39 22.24 17.43
CA TYR A 68 -12.50 22.57 18.35
C TYR A 68 -12.06 23.36 19.59
N THR A 69 -10.82 23.18 20.05
CA THR A 69 -10.33 23.75 21.30
C THR A 69 -9.38 24.93 21.11
N ALA A 70 -8.85 25.12 19.91
CA ALA A 70 -7.87 26.16 19.62
C ALA A 70 -8.03 26.74 18.20
N PRO A 71 -9.21 27.21 17.78
CA PRO A 71 -9.49 27.61 16.39
C PRO A 71 -8.58 28.72 15.84
N ASP A 72 -8.07 29.60 16.71
CA ASP A 72 -7.21 30.74 16.33
C ASP A 72 -5.70 30.42 16.38
N TYR A 73 -5.32 29.18 16.72
CA TYR A 73 -3.91 28.82 16.84
C TYR A 73 -3.22 28.82 15.47
N PRO A 74 -1.98 29.34 15.34
CA PRO A 74 -1.27 29.35 14.06
C PRO A 74 -1.10 27.95 13.48
N TRP A 75 -1.44 27.79 12.20
CA TRP A 75 -1.30 26.51 11.50
C TRP A 75 0.05 26.44 10.80
N ILE A 76 0.93 25.58 11.32
CA ILE A 76 2.24 25.29 10.71
C ILE A 76 2.16 23.86 10.20
N ASN A 77 1.74 23.71 8.95
CA ASN A 77 1.60 22.42 8.32
C ASN A 77 2.85 22.04 7.53
N HIS A 78 3.37 20.83 7.77
CA HIS A 78 4.49 20.27 7.02
C HIS A 78 4.05 19.32 5.89
N GLU A 79 2.74 19.10 5.74
CA GLU A 79 2.16 18.09 4.85
C GLU A 79 1.42 18.68 3.64
N ASN A 80 1.51 20.00 3.42
CA ASN A 80 0.75 20.70 2.37
C ASN A 80 0.85 20.06 0.98
N LEU A 81 2.05 19.60 0.58
CA LEU A 81 2.22 18.95 -0.74
C LEU A 81 1.50 17.59 -0.78
N ALA A 82 1.57 16.81 0.29
CA ALA A 82 0.90 15.53 0.38
C ALA A 82 -0.62 15.71 0.35
N GLU A 83 -1.15 16.68 1.10
CA GLU A 83 -2.57 17.05 1.11
C GLU A 83 -3.06 17.49 -0.25
N LEU A 84 -2.30 18.31 -0.97
CA LEU A 84 -2.61 18.70 -2.35
C LEU A 84 -2.68 17.47 -3.28
N LEU A 85 -1.72 16.55 -3.19
CA LEU A 85 -1.72 15.33 -4.01
C LEU A 85 -2.90 14.42 -3.64
N MET A 86 -3.25 14.31 -2.36
CA MET A 86 -4.42 13.55 -1.90
C MET A 86 -5.72 14.16 -2.41
N ALA A 87 -5.88 15.48 -2.30
CA ALA A 87 -7.04 16.20 -2.82
C ALA A 87 -7.18 16.02 -4.33
N LEU A 88 -6.11 16.25 -5.10
CA LEU A 88 -6.11 16.03 -6.54
C LEU A 88 -6.41 14.57 -6.91
N GLY A 89 -5.84 13.62 -6.17
CA GLY A 89 -6.13 12.20 -6.34
C GLY A 89 -7.61 11.88 -6.16
N VAL A 90 -8.25 12.40 -5.10
CA VAL A 90 -9.69 12.22 -4.87
C VAL A 90 -10.52 12.91 -5.94
N VAL A 91 -10.19 14.14 -6.32
CA VAL A 91 -10.92 14.92 -7.34
C VAL A 91 -10.88 14.22 -8.71
N HIS A 92 -9.73 13.69 -9.12
CA HIS A 92 -9.56 13.12 -10.47
C HIS A 92 -9.89 11.63 -10.56
N LEU A 93 -9.66 10.86 -9.49
CA LEU A 93 -9.73 9.39 -9.52
C LEU A 93 -10.79 8.83 -8.59
N GLY A 94 -11.25 9.62 -7.63
CA GLY A 94 -12.14 9.18 -6.56
C GLY A 94 -11.52 8.14 -5.62
N PRO A 95 -12.25 7.73 -4.57
CA PRO A 95 -11.77 6.76 -3.58
C PRO A 95 -11.39 5.41 -4.21
N THR A 96 -12.19 4.95 -5.18
CA THR A 96 -11.93 3.69 -5.90
C THR A 96 -10.66 3.74 -6.73
N GLY A 97 -10.39 4.87 -7.41
CA GLY A 97 -9.17 5.03 -8.18
C GLY A 97 -7.92 5.06 -7.29
N LEU A 98 -8.00 5.69 -6.12
CA LEU A 98 -6.93 5.64 -5.12
C LEU A 98 -6.68 4.23 -4.58
N LEU A 99 -7.75 3.45 -4.36
CA LEU A 99 -7.62 2.04 -3.99
C LEU A 99 -6.95 1.22 -5.10
N ALA A 100 -7.30 1.48 -6.37
CA ALA A 100 -6.66 0.82 -7.50
C ALA A 100 -5.16 1.18 -7.59
N ILE A 101 -4.78 2.44 -7.37
CA ILE A 101 -3.37 2.85 -7.31
C ILE A 101 -2.64 2.15 -6.16
N LYS A 102 -3.21 2.16 -4.95
CA LYS A 102 -2.65 1.44 -3.79
C LYS A 102 -2.39 -0.03 -4.12
N LEU A 103 -3.36 -0.68 -4.77
CA LEU A 103 -3.26 -2.06 -5.20
C LEU A 103 -2.15 -2.29 -6.23
N MET A 104 -2.11 -1.47 -7.27
CA MET A 104 -1.10 -1.58 -8.33
C MET A 104 0.31 -1.36 -7.79
N LEU A 105 0.51 -0.35 -6.92
CA LEU A 105 1.79 -0.11 -6.26
C LEU A 105 2.17 -1.27 -5.34
N GLY A 106 1.22 -1.80 -4.56
CA GLY A 106 1.46 -2.94 -3.68
C GLY A 106 1.90 -4.19 -4.45
N VAL A 107 1.25 -4.50 -5.58
CA VAL A 107 1.64 -5.62 -6.44
C VAL A 107 3.02 -5.37 -7.07
N TRP A 108 3.29 -4.15 -7.55
CA TRP A 108 4.57 -3.78 -8.16
C TRP A 108 5.76 -3.85 -7.20
N ILE A 109 5.53 -3.61 -5.90
CA ILE A 109 6.60 -3.71 -4.88
C ILE A 109 6.92 -5.18 -4.55
N VAL A 110 5.91 -6.05 -4.60
CA VAL A 110 6.03 -7.46 -4.16
C VAL A 110 6.44 -8.41 -5.28
N GLY A 111 6.04 -8.13 -6.53
CA GLY A 111 6.33 -8.95 -7.71
C GLY A 111 7.27 -8.27 -8.68
#